data_AF-A0A136LPX6-F1
#
_entry.id   AF-A0A136LPX6-F1
#
_cell.length_a   1.000
_cell.length_b   1.000
_cell.length_c   1.000
_cell.angle_alpha   90.00
_cell.angle_beta   90.00
_cell.angle_gamma   90.00
#
_symmetry.space_group_name_H-M   'P 1'
#
loop_
_entity.id
_entity.type
_entity.pdbx_description
1 polymer ?
#
loop_
_entity_poly.entity_id
_entity_poly.type
_entity_poly.pdbx_seq_one_letter_code
_entity_poly.pdbx_strand_id
1 'polypeptide(L)'
;MFIILGCTSAQINQALSEANKMMTGEKPLTTAEVGDGLKEALIKGISNGSDIVSQLDGYFKNPEIKIPFPPDVKKVEDRLRQLGLGSEVDKFVMTLNRGAEEAAKEAKPVFISAIKQMTIEDAWGILKGEQDAATQYLQRTTTAQLKEKFAPIVQSALNKVNATKYYTDLVTAYNNIPLVQKVNPDLNEYATDMAIRGIVLP
;
A
#
# COMPACT_ATOMS: atom_id res chain seq x y z
N MET A 1 -68.74 -37.45 8.01
CA MET A 1 -67.52 -37.39 7.19
C MET A 1 -66.77 -36.12 7.55
N PHE A 2 -65.90 -36.20 8.55
CA PHE A 2 -64.99 -35.12 8.95
C PHE A 2 -63.58 -35.64 8.69
N ILE A 3 -62.94 -35.14 7.63
CA ILE A 3 -61.58 -35.52 7.24
C ILE A 3 -60.64 -34.68 8.11
N ILE A 4 -60.09 -35.30 9.14
CA ILE A 4 -59.02 -34.71 9.95
C ILE A 4 -57.73 -34.92 9.15
N LEU A 5 -57.29 -33.88 8.45
CA LEU A 5 -55.99 -33.82 7.79
C LEU A 5 -54.91 -33.92 8.87
N GLY A 6 -54.39 -35.13 9.08
CA GLY A 6 -53.23 -35.34 9.92
C GLY A 6 -52.01 -34.73 9.25
N CYS A 7 -51.46 -33.66 9.84
CA CYS A 7 -50.11 -33.22 9.49
C CYS A 7 -49.17 -34.39 9.73
N THR A 8 -48.54 -34.87 8.66
CA THR A 8 -47.53 -35.92 8.77
C THR A 8 -46.32 -35.36 9.51
N SER A 9 -45.61 -36.22 10.25
CA SER A 9 -44.35 -35.87 10.91
C SER A 9 -43.29 -35.30 9.93
N ALA A 10 -43.43 -35.59 8.63
CA ALA A 10 -42.63 -34.99 7.56
C ALA A 10 -42.90 -33.48 7.37
N GLN A 11 -44.15 -33.04 7.44
CA GLN A 11 -44.52 -31.61 7.29
C GLN A 11 -44.06 -30.79 8.50
N ILE A 12 -44.06 -31.37 9.69
CA ILE A 12 -43.56 -30.74 10.92
C ILE A 12 -42.03 -30.60 10.86
N ASN A 13 -41.32 -31.62 10.37
CA ASN A 13 -39.86 -31.56 10.20
C ASN A 13 -39.43 -30.57 9.09
N GLN A 14 -40.21 -30.44 8.01
CA GLN A 14 -39.98 -29.41 7.00
C GLN A 14 -40.19 -28.00 7.55
N ALA A 15 -41.30 -27.77 8.27
CA ALA A 15 -41.58 -26.48 8.90
C ALA A 15 -40.51 -26.10 9.95
N LEU A 16 -40.02 -27.07 10.73
CA LEU A 16 -38.91 -26.87 11.67
C LEU A 16 -37.59 -26.59 10.96
N SER A 17 -37.31 -27.24 9.83
CA SER A 17 -36.09 -26.98 9.04
C SER A 17 -36.12 -25.61 8.36
N GLU A 18 -37.28 -25.15 7.89
CA GLU A 18 -37.46 -23.80 7.32
C GLU A 18 -37.42 -22.73 8.40
N ALA A 19 -38.03 -22.99 9.56
CA ALA A 19 -37.94 -22.12 10.74
C ALA A 19 -36.50 -22.02 11.26
N ASN A 20 -35.72 -23.11 11.26
CA ASN A 20 -34.30 -23.07 11.64
C ASN A 20 -33.48 -22.24 10.64
N LYS A 21 -33.74 -22.37 9.33
CA LYS A 21 -33.12 -21.51 8.28
C LYS A 21 -33.48 -20.03 8.43
N MET A 22 -34.68 -19.71 8.92
CA MET A 22 -35.10 -18.34 9.21
C MET A 22 -34.55 -17.82 10.55
N MET A 23 -34.37 -18.70 11.55
CA MET A 23 -33.86 -18.35 12.88
C MET A 23 -32.33 -18.23 12.94
N THR A 24 -31.58 -18.94 12.09
CA THR A 24 -30.12 -18.83 12.06
C THR A 24 -29.62 -17.62 11.30
N GLY A 25 -30.48 -16.83 10.65
CA GLY A 25 -30.17 -15.50 10.10
C GLY A 25 -29.07 -15.42 9.03
N GLU A 26 -28.35 -16.50 8.74
CA GLU A 26 -27.32 -16.55 7.71
C GLU A 26 -27.96 -16.84 6.36
N LYS A 27 -28.57 -15.82 5.77
CA LYS A 27 -28.71 -15.77 4.32
C LYS A 27 -27.27 -15.84 3.77
N PRO A 28 -26.92 -16.81 2.90
CA PRO A 28 -25.62 -16.81 2.26
C PRO A 28 -25.41 -15.45 1.62
N LEU A 29 -24.31 -14.76 1.98
CA LEU A 29 -24.01 -13.44 1.45
C LEU A 29 -24.11 -13.50 -0.07
N THR A 30 -24.87 -12.59 -0.64
CA THR A 30 -24.91 -12.47 -2.10
C THR A 30 -23.54 -12.03 -2.58
N THR A 31 -23.18 -12.45 -3.78
CA THR A 31 -21.95 -12.04 -4.48
C THR A 31 -21.77 -10.51 -4.50
N ALA A 32 -22.87 -9.74 -4.51
CA ALA A 32 -22.85 -8.29 -4.41
C ALA A 32 -22.49 -7.79 -3.00
N GLU A 33 -23.11 -8.32 -1.95
CA GLU A 33 -22.82 -7.96 -0.55
C GLU A 33 -21.36 -8.26 -0.15
N VAL A 34 -20.80 -9.37 -0.65
CA VAL A 34 -19.37 -9.70 -0.46
C VAL A 34 -18.47 -8.66 -1.13
N GLY A 35 -18.80 -8.26 -2.36
CA GLY A 35 -18.02 -7.26 -3.10
C GLY A 35 -18.05 -5.88 -2.45
N ASP A 36 -19.22 -5.44 -1.99
CA ASP A 36 -19.39 -4.15 -1.33
C ASP A 36 -18.71 -4.10 0.04
N GLY A 37 -18.82 -5.18 0.84
CA GLY A 37 -18.13 -5.31 2.11
C GLY A 37 -16.61 -5.28 1.96
N LEU A 38 -16.07 -5.97 0.95
CA LEU A 38 -14.63 -5.92 0.65
C LEU A 38 -14.19 -4.51 0.24
N LYS A 39 -14.93 -3.84 -0.63
CA LYS A 39 -14.63 -2.46 -1.04
C LYS A 39 -14.60 -1.51 0.16
N GLU A 40 -15.59 -1.60 1.05
CA GLU A 40 -15.64 -0.78 2.25
C GLU A 40 -14.43 -1.06 3.17
N ALA A 41 -14.08 -2.34 3.37
CA ALA A 41 -12.92 -2.73 4.16
C ALA A 41 -11.61 -2.20 3.57
N LEU A 42 -11.42 -2.30 2.26
CA LEU A 42 -10.24 -1.78 1.57
C LEU A 42 -10.15 -0.25 1.61
N ILE A 43 -11.28 0.45 1.45
CA ILE A 43 -11.32 1.91 1.57
C ILE A 43 -10.91 2.34 2.98
N LYS A 44 -11.42 1.67 4.01
CA LYS A 44 -11.04 1.94 5.41
C LYS A 44 -9.57 1.62 5.65
N GLY A 45 -9.10 0.47 5.18
CA GLY A 45 -7.70 0.03 5.30
C GLY A 45 -6.74 1.05 4.71
N ILE A 46 -6.93 1.43 3.44
CA ILE A 46 -6.07 2.43 2.79
C ILE A 46 -6.22 3.82 3.40
N SER A 47 -7.43 4.21 3.82
CA SER A 47 -7.61 5.49 4.50
C SER A 47 -6.76 5.55 5.77
N ASN A 48 -6.84 4.50 6.61
CA ASN A 48 -6.07 4.41 7.84
C ASN A 48 -4.56 4.29 7.57
N GLY A 49 -4.16 3.43 6.63
CA GLY A 49 -2.75 3.24 6.25
C GLY A 49 -2.14 4.55 5.76
N SER A 50 -2.79 5.24 4.82
CA SER A 50 -2.36 6.55 4.33
C SER A 50 -2.30 7.60 5.44
N ASP A 51 -3.28 7.63 6.35
CA ASP A 51 -3.30 8.56 7.49
C ASP A 51 -2.17 8.25 8.51
N ILE A 52 -1.76 7.00 8.67
CA ILE A 52 -0.64 6.60 9.54
C ILE A 52 0.69 6.98 8.90
N VAL A 53 0.93 6.57 7.65
CA VAL A 53 2.25 6.72 7.02
C VAL A 53 2.52 8.15 6.58
N SER A 54 1.49 8.98 6.43
CA SER A 54 1.66 10.42 6.12
C SER A 54 2.00 11.30 7.32
N GLN A 55 1.97 10.75 8.53
CA GLN A 55 2.38 11.47 9.73
C GLN A 55 3.90 11.59 9.83
N LEU A 56 4.35 12.56 10.63
CA LEU A 56 5.76 12.66 11.00
C LEU A 56 6.20 11.33 11.62
N ASP A 57 7.26 10.74 11.08
CA ASP A 57 7.85 9.45 11.46
C ASP A 57 7.02 8.23 11.04
N GLY A 58 5.92 8.42 10.31
CA GLY A 58 5.09 7.36 9.75
C GLY A 58 5.89 6.42 8.84
N TYR A 59 6.83 6.97 8.05
CA TYR A 59 7.82 6.18 7.34
C TYR A 59 9.10 5.98 8.16
N PHE A 60 9.71 7.09 8.64
CA PHE A 60 11.09 7.04 9.12
C PHE A 60 11.32 6.11 10.33
N LYS A 61 10.32 5.99 11.22
CA LYS A 61 10.40 5.12 12.41
C LYS A 61 9.70 3.77 12.22
N ASN A 62 9.01 3.54 11.10
CA ASN A 62 8.38 2.25 10.83
C ASN A 62 9.38 1.32 10.10
N PRO A 63 9.89 0.26 10.75
CA PRO A 63 10.90 -0.62 10.16
C PRO A 63 10.43 -1.38 8.91
N GLU A 64 9.13 -1.54 8.71
CA GLU A 64 8.57 -2.28 7.57
C GLU A 64 8.52 -1.47 6.28
N ILE A 65 8.38 -0.14 6.40
CA ILE A 65 8.20 0.77 5.26
C ILE A 65 9.25 1.88 5.19
N LYS A 66 10.13 2.00 6.18
CA LYS A 66 11.24 2.95 6.16
C LYS A 66 12.02 2.78 4.87
N ILE A 67 12.20 3.89 4.15
CA ILE A 67 12.96 3.92 2.90
C ILE A 67 14.45 4.00 3.26
N PRO A 68 15.24 2.95 2.98
CA PRO A 68 16.67 3.00 3.23
C PRO A 68 17.38 3.80 2.14
N PHE A 69 18.67 4.01 2.34
CA PHE A 69 19.57 4.41 1.26
C PHE A 69 19.40 3.43 0.08
N PRO A 70 19.33 3.89 -1.18
CA PRO A 70 18.97 3.00 -2.28
C PRO A 70 19.91 1.77 -2.36
N PRO A 71 19.35 0.56 -2.49
CA PRO A 71 20.12 -0.68 -2.36
C PRO A 71 21.14 -0.85 -3.48
N ASP A 72 20.83 -0.35 -4.68
CA ASP A 72 21.70 -0.37 -5.87
C ASP A 72 23.01 0.41 -5.63
N VAL A 73 23.04 1.21 -4.57
CA VAL A 73 24.15 2.10 -4.22
C VAL A 73 24.64 1.84 -2.80
N LYS A 74 24.35 0.66 -2.22
CA LYS A 74 24.81 0.29 -0.88
C LYS A 74 26.32 0.44 -0.68
N LYS A 75 27.11 0.10 -1.71
CA LYS A 75 28.57 0.32 -1.70
C LYS A 75 28.96 1.81 -1.59
N VAL A 76 28.12 2.70 -2.11
CA VAL A 76 28.26 4.15 -1.95
C VAL A 76 28.03 4.53 -0.50
N GLU A 77 26.95 4.02 0.11
CA GLU A 77 26.65 4.24 1.52
C GLU A 77 27.82 3.84 2.43
N ASP A 78 28.31 2.60 2.27
CA ASP A 78 29.41 2.06 3.06
C ASP A 78 30.68 2.91 2.90
N ARG A 79 30.97 3.32 1.67
CA ARG A 79 32.15 4.13 1.37
C ARG A 79 32.04 5.54 1.96
N LEU A 80 30.89 6.20 1.82
CA LEU A 80 30.64 7.52 2.41
C LEU A 80 30.77 7.48 3.93
N ARG A 81 30.23 6.43 4.58
CA ARG A 81 30.40 6.22 6.03
C ARG A 81 31.86 6.05 6.42
N GLN A 82 32.64 5.25 5.67
CA GLN A 82 34.08 5.08 5.90
C GLN A 82 34.89 6.39 5.74
N LEU A 83 34.42 7.30 4.88
CA LEU A 83 35.03 8.62 4.68
C LEU A 83 34.61 9.65 5.74
N GLY A 84 33.86 9.25 6.77
CA GLY A 84 33.39 10.14 7.83
C GLY A 84 32.10 10.89 7.50
N LEU A 85 31.45 10.59 6.37
CA LEU A 85 30.21 11.24 5.92
C LEU A 85 28.93 10.52 6.39
N GLY A 86 29.03 9.67 7.44
CA GLY A 86 27.89 8.90 7.93
C GLY A 86 26.71 9.77 8.39
N SER A 87 26.97 10.94 8.98
CA SER A 87 25.93 11.88 9.35
C SER A 87 25.17 12.46 8.15
N GLU A 88 25.82 12.63 7.00
CA GLU A 88 25.18 13.12 5.78
C GLU A 88 24.33 12.02 5.13
N VAL A 89 24.78 10.77 5.20
CA VAL A 89 23.97 9.61 4.82
C VAL A 89 22.70 9.54 5.68
N ASP A 90 22.83 9.66 7.01
CA ASP A 90 21.68 9.57 7.93
C ASP A 90 20.69 10.73 7.71
N LYS A 91 21.20 11.95 7.48
CA LYS A 91 20.37 13.10 7.09
C LYS A 91 19.64 12.84 5.78
N PHE A 92 20.32 12.33 4.76
CA PHE A 92 19.69 12.00 3.49
C PHE A 92 18.57 10.97 3.65
N VAL A 93 18.80 9.88 4.41
CA VAL A 93 17.78 8.86 4.69
C VAL A 93 16.59 9.47 5.40
N MET A 94 16.80 10.29 6.43
CA MET A 94 15.70 10.98 7.13
C MET A 94 14.89 11.85 6.15
N THR A 95 15.57 12.68 5.38
CA THR A 95 15.00 13.58 4.39
C THR A 95 14.22 12.84 3.31
N LEU A 96 14.71 11.70 2.83
CA LEU A 96 14.01 10.82 1.88
C LEU A 96 12.69 10.30 2.46
N ASN A 97 12.70 9.87 3.72
CA ASN A 97 11.49 9.40 4.39
C ASN A 97 10.47 10.54 4.64
N ARG A 98 10.93 11.76 4.95
CA ARG A 98 10.03 12.94 4.99
C ARG A 98 9.38 13.21 3.64
N GLY A 99 10.11 13.01 2.55
CA GLY A 99 9.57 13.10 1.19
C GLY A 99 8.41 12.14 0.96
N ALA A 100 8.55 10.90 1.44
CA ALA A 100 7.51 9.86 1.32
C ALA A 100 6.29 10.11 2.23
N GLU A 101 6.51 10.58 3.46
CA GLU A 101 5.43 11.02 4.36
C GLU A 101 4.56 12.09 3.69
N GLU A 102 5.19 13.04 2.98
CA GLU A 102 4.47 14.11 2.30
C GLU A 102 3.76 13.64 1.03
N ALA A 103 4.36 12.75 0.25
CA ALA A 103 3.70 12.14 -0.89
C ALA A 103 2.50 11.27 -0.48
N ALA A 104 2.58 10.60 0.67
CA ALA A 104 1.51 9.75 1.14
C ALA A 104 0.21 10.49 1.46
N LYS A 105 0.26 11.80 1.79
CA LYS A 105 -0.93 12.64 1.98
C LYS A 105 -1.82 12.70 0.75
N GLU A 106 -1.22 12.57 -0.42
CA GLU A 106 -1.88 12.74 -1.72
C GLU A 106 -2.34 11.40 -2.32
N ALA A 107 -2.08 10.27 -1.63
CA ALA A 107 -2.28 8.92 -2.17
C ALA A 107 -3.70 8.41 -2.03
N LYS A 108 -4.31 8.76 -0.90
CA LYS A 108 -5.65 8.36 -0.49
C LYS A 108 -6.69 8.48 -1.62
N PRO A 109 -6.83 9.62 -2.33
CA PRO A 109 -7.83 9.73 -3.40
C PRO A 109 -7.58 8.79 -4.59
N VAL A 110 -6.33 8.48 -4.91
CA VAL A 110 -5.99 7.59 -6.04
C VAL A 110 -6.39 6.16 -5.73
N PHE A 111 -6.06 5.66 -4.53
CA PHE A 111 -6.46 4.32 -4.11
C PHE A 111 -7.97 4.17 -3.95
N ILE A 112 -8.65 5.15 -3.36
CA ILE A 112 -10.12 5.13 -3.23
C ILE A 112 -10.77 5.06 -4.61
N SER A 113 -10.25 5.80 -5.59
CA SER A 113 -10.74 5.73 -6.98
C SER A 113 -10.62 4.34 -7.56
N ALA A 114 -9.47 3.68 -7.38
CA ALA A 114 -9.26 2.33 -7.89
C ALA A 114 -10.15 1.29 -7.20
N ILE A 115 -10.30 1.36 -5.87
CA ILE A 115 -11.18 0.44 -5.13
C ILE A 115 -12.65 0.60 -5.57
N LYS A 116 -13.10 1.82 -5.86
CA LYS A 116 -14.44 2.08 -6.40
C LYS A 116 -14.66 1.44 -7.77
N GLN A 117 -13.60 1.35 -8.59
CA GLN A 117 -13.61 0.72 -9.91
C GLN A 117 -13.44 -0.81 -9.86
N MET A 118 -13.24 -1.41 -8.68
CA MET A 118 -13.11 -2.86 -8.52
C MET A 118 -14.35 -3.60 -9.00
N THR A 119 -14.14 -4.61 -9.83
CA THR A 119 -15.21 -5.48 -10.31
C THR A 119 -15.56 -6.56 -9.28
N ILE A 120 -16.69 -7.23 -9.46
CA ILE A 120 -17.07 -8.38 -8.63
C ILE A 120 -16.04 -9.52 -8.79
N GLU A 121 -15.48 -9.70 -9.98
CA GLU A 121 -14.47 -10.73 -10.25
C GLU A 121 -13.16 -10.42 -9.50
N ASP A 122 -12.71 -9.17 -9.50
CA ASP A 122 -11.55 -8.73 -8.71
C ASP A 122 -11.77 -9.00 -7.23
N ALA A 123 -12.97 -8.69 -6.70
CA ALA A 123 -13.29 -8.91 -5.30
C ALA A 123 -13.21 -10.39 -4.91
N TRP A 124 -13.70 -11.29 -5.77
CA TRP A 124 -13.55 -12.73 -5.58
C TRP A 124 -12.11 -13.20 -5.69
N GLY A 125 -11.34 -12.61 -6.62
CA GLY A 125 -9.91 -12.88 -6.76
C GLY A 125 -9.13 -12.52 -5.51
N ILE A 126 -9.47 -11.40 -4.86
CA ILE A 126 -8.88 -11.00 -3.58
C ILE A 126 -9.31 -11.95 -2.46
N LEU A 127 -10.60 -12.28 -2.35
CA LEU A 127 -11.11 -13.12 -1.27
C LEU A 127 -10.56 -14.56 -1.30
N LYS A 128 -10.30 -15.10 -2.50
CA LYS A 128 -9.77 -16.45 -2.70
C LYS A 128 -8.25 -16.49 -2.91
N GLY A 129 -7.63 -15.32 -3.00
CA GLY A 129 -6.21 -15.18 -3.26
C GLY A 129 -5.37 -15.40 -2.01
N GLU A 130 -4.05 -15.31 -2.20
CA GLU A 130 -3.08 -15.31 -1.12
C GLU A 130 -3.22 -14.05 -0.25
N GLN A 131 -2.52 -14.03 0.89
CA GLN A 131 -2.58 -12.94 1.87
C GLN A 131 -2.33 -11.54 1.27
N ASP A 132 -1.56 -11.44 0.18
CA ASP A 132 -1.20 -10.19 -0.48
C ASP A 132 -2.06 -9.85 -1.70
N ALA A 133 -3.14 -10.60 -1.98
CA ALA A 133 -3.94 -10.42 -3.19
C ALA A 133 -4.55 -9.01 -3.32
N ALA A 134 -4.95 -8.40 -2.20
CA ALA A 134 -5.42 -7.00 -2.17
C ALA A 134 -4.30 -6.02 -2.54
N THR A 135 -3.11 -6.21 -1.96
CA THR A 135 -1.92 -5.40 -2.25
C THR A 135 -1.53 -5.52 -3.73
N GLN A 136 -1.51 -6.73 -4.28
CA GLN A 136 -1.21 -6.96 -5.69
C GLN A 136 -2.24 -6.31 -6.62
N TYR A 137 -3.54 -6.40 -6.29
CA TYR A 137 -4.60 -5.72 -7.03
C TYR A 137 -4.35 -4.21 -7.07
N LEU A 138 -4.16 -3.60 -5.90
CA LEU A 138 -3.93 -2.15 -5.80
C LEU A 138 -2.68 -1.74 -6.55
N GLN A 139 -1.57 -2.46 -6.41
CA GLN A 139 -0.35 -2.18 -7.17
C GLN A 139 -0.62 -2.21 -8.68
N ARG A 140 -1.27 -3.25 -9.20
CA ARG A 140 -1.59 -3.37 -10.63
C ARG A 140 -2.47 -2.23 -11.13
N THR A 141 -3.50 -1.85 -10.38
CA THR A 141 -4.52 -0.89 -10.84
C THR A 141 -4.20 0.56 -10.54
N THR A 142 -3.22 0.83 -9.66
CA THR A 142 -2.88 2.20 -9.25
C THR A 142 -1.48 2.65 -9.63
N THR A 143 -0.51 1.75 -9.83
CA THR A 143 0.91 2.14 -9.97
C THR A 143 1.14 3.18 -11.06
N ALA A 144 0.58 3.00 -12.25
CA ALA A 144 0.80 3.94 -13.36
C ALA A 144 0.27 5.35 -13.03
N GLN A 145 -0.97 5.43 -12.52
CA GLN A 145 -1.60 6.70 -12.15
C GLN A 145 -0.93 7.32 -10.91
N LEU A 146 -0.49 6.50 -9.97
CA LEU A 146 0.29 6.95 -8.82
C LEU A 146 1.61 7.51 -9.28
N LYS A 147 2.42 6.81 -10.08
CA LYS A 147 3.70 7.32 -10.58
C LYS A 147 3.53 8.66 -11.29
N GLU A 148 2.53 8.81 -12.16
CA GLU A 148 2.24 10.06 -12.85
C GLU A 148 1.91 11.21 -11.89
N LYS A 149 1.07 10.96 -10.88
CA LYS A 149 0.67 11.98 -9.89
C LYS A 149 1.73 12.24 -8.85
N PHE A 150 2.48 11.22 -8.47
CA PHE A 150 3.37 11.20 -7.31
C PHE A 150 4.76 11.70 -7.67
N ALA A 151 5.28 11.39 -8.86
CA ALA A 151 6.59 11.87 -9.27
C ALA A 151 6.80 13.39 -9.07
N PRO A 152 5.88 14.30 -9.45
CA PRO A 152 6.06 15.72 -9.17
C PRO A 152 5.91 16.09 -7.68
N ILE A 153 5.10 15.35 -6.92
CA ILE A 153 4.86 15.60 -5.49
C ILE A 153 6.08 15.14 -4.68
N VAL A 154 6.57 13.94 -4.94
CA VAL A 154 7.81 13.37 -4.40
C VAL A 154 8.98 14.29 -4.75
N GLN A 155 9.11 14.70 -6.02
CA GLN A 155 10.14 15.66 -6.41
C GLN A 155 10.05 16.98 -5.63
N SER A 156 8.85 17.53 -5.47
CA SER A 156 8.62 18.75 -4.67
C SER A 156 8.99 18.52 -3.21
N ALA A 157 8.60 17.39 -2.62
CA ALA A 157 8.88 17.04 -1.25
C ALA A 157 10.40 16.88 -1.03
N LEU A 158 11.07 16.11 -1.89
CA LEU A 158 12.52 15.94 -1.90
C LEU A 158 13.24 17.29 -2.05
N ASN A 159 12.73 18.20 -2.89
CA ASN A 159 13.28 19.55 -3.05
C ASN A 159 13.12 20.39 -1.78
N LYS A 160 11.94 20.37 -1.14
CA LYS A 160 11.65 21.12 0.10
C LYS A 160 12.64 20.78 1.23
N VAL A 161 13.08 19.53 1.27
CA VAL A 161 14.01 19.04 2.30
C VAL A 161 15.44 18.87 1.79
N ASN A 162 15.74 19.34 0.58
CA ASN A 162 17.06 19.27 -0.08
C ASN A 162 17.60 17.84 -0.33
N ALA A 163 16.76 16.80 -0.32
CA ALA A 163 17.18 15.42 -0.57
C ALA A 163 17.87 15.25 -1.93
N THR A 164 17.32 15.86 -2.98
CA THR A 164 17.90 15.75 -4.33
C THR A 164 19.30 16.36 -4.38
N LYS A 165 19.52 17.49 -3.69
CA LYS A 165 20.84 18.11 -3.57
C LYS A 165 21.81 17.22 -2.80
N TYR A 166 21.43 16.76 -1.62
CA TYR A 166 22.27 15.88 -0.81
C TYR A 166 22.63 14.59 -1.56
N TYR A 167 21.67 13.94 -2.22
CA TYR A 167 21.93 12.76 -3.02
C TYR A 167 22.87 13.04 -4.19
N THR A 168 22.66 14.14 -4.92
CA THR A 168 23.53 14.55 -6.03
C THR A 168 24.96 14.80 -5.56
N ASP A 169 25.14 15.49 -4.43
CA ASP A 169 26.47 15.76 -3.87
C ASP A 169 27.19 14.44 -3.48
N LEU A 170 26.48 13.52 -2.83
CA LEU A 170 27.00 12.21 -2.42
C LEU A 170 27.34 11.31 -3.62
N VAL A 171 26.44 11.21 -4.61
CA VAL A 171 26.66 10.42 -5.83
C VAL A 171 27.78 11.01 -6.68
N THR A 172 27.90 12.34 -6.75
CA THR A 172 28.99 13.02 -7.47
C THR A 172 30.34 12.75 -6.81
N ALA A 173 30.41 12.87 -5.47
CA ALA A 173 31.62 12.56 -4.72
C ALA A 173 32.06 11.09 -4.92
N TYR A 174 31.11 10.15 -4.93
CA TYR A 174 31.39 8.75 -5.20
C TYR A 174 31.82 8.50 -6.65
N ASN A 175 31.10 9.06 -7.64
CA ASN A 175 31.40 8.86 -9.06
C ASN A 175 32.76 9.44 -9.49
N ASN A 176 33.37 10.32 -8.68
CA ASN A 176 34.73 10.84 -8.88
C ASN A 176 35.83 9.89 -8.36
N ILE A 177 35.48 8.82 -7.64
CA ILE A 177 36.45 7.81 -7.19
C ILE A 177 36.87 6.96 -8.40
N PRO A 178 38.18 6.84 -8.72
CA PRO A 178 38.63 5.99 -9.81
C PRO A 178 38.21 4.52 -9.60
N LEU A 179 37.90 3.82 -10.70
CA LEU A 179 37.60 2.38 -10.73
C LEU A 179 36.30 1.94 -10.03
N VAL A 180 35.39 2.86 -9.67
CA VAL A 180 34.05 2.52 -9.16
C VAL A 180 33.02 2.38 -10.28
N GLN A 181 32.00 1.56 -10.06
CA GLN A 181 30.83 1.49 -10.94
C GLN A 181 29.96 2.73 -10.72
N LYS A 182 29.71 3.50 -11.78
CA LYS A 182 28.92 4.73 -11.69
C LYS A 182 27.48 4.46 -11.31
N VAL A 183 26.91 5.40 -10.57
CA VAL A 183 25.56 5.35 -10.03
C VAL A 183 24.69 6.43 -10.69
N ASN A 184 23.42 6.09 -10.92
CA ASN A 184 22.41 7.04 -11.42
C ASN A 184 22.06 8.06 -10.33
N PRO A 185 22.22 9.38 -10.59
CA PRO A 185 21.85 10.44 -9.64
C PRO A 185 20.34 10.70 -9.55
N ASP A 186 19.49 10.05 -10.37
CA ASP A 186 18.05 10.25 -10.29
C ASP A 186 17.42 9.53 -9.09
N LEU A 187 17.27 10.28 -8.00
CA LEU A 187 16.61 9.87 -6.77
C LEU A 187 15.08 9.74 -6.92
N ASN A 188 14.49 10.47 -7.87
CA ASN A 188 13.05 10.70 -7.89
C ASN A 188 12.27 9.43 -8.23
N GLU A 189 12.77 8.63 -9.19
CA GLU A 189 12.16 7.35 -9.54
C GLU A 189 12.17 6.38 -8.35
N TYR A 190 13.32 6.20 -7.70
CA TYR A 190 13.45 5.33 -6.53
C TYR A 190 12.55 5.79 -5.37
N ALA A 191 12.56 7.09 -5.06
CA ALA A 191 11.74 7.64 -3.99
C ALA A 191 10.24 7.49 -4.27
N THR A 192 9.83 7.66 -5.54
CA THR A 192 8.44 7.51 -5.96
C THR A 192 7.97 6.07 -5.80
N ASP A 193 8.76 5.11 -6.24
CA ASP A 193 8.40 3.69 -6.15
C ASP A 193 8.31 3.21 -4.71
N MET A 194 9.24 3.66 -3.86
CA MET A 194 9.23 3.32 -2.43
C MET A 194 8.08 3.99 -1.67
N ALA A 195 7.75 5.25 -2.00
CA ALA A 195 6.61 5.96 -1.43
C ALA A 195 5.27 5.29 -1.82
N ILE A 196 5.14 4.77 -3.04
CA ILE A 196 3.95 4.00 -3.45
C ILE A 196 3.87 2.70 -2.66
N ARG A 197 4.99 1.98 -2.54
CA ARG A 197 5.06 0.68 -1.88
C ARG A 197 4.68 0.74 -0.40
N GLY A 198 5.11 1.77 0.32
CA GLY A 198 4.82 1.91 1.76
C GLY A 198 3.35 2.16 2.10
N ILE A 199 2.50 2.51 1.12
CA ILE A 199 1.07 2.79 1.36
C ILE A 199 0.20 1.53 1.18
N VAL A 200 0.68 0.57 0.38
CA VAL A 200 -0.05 -0.68 0.08
C VAL A 200 0.39 -1.88 0.93
N LEU A 201 1.42 -1.70 1.75
CA LEU A 201 1.98 -2.70 2.66
C LEU A 201 1.26 -2.78 4.03
N PRO A 202 1.01 -1.67 4.74
CA PRO A 202 0.37 -1.68 6.05
C PRO A 202 -1.15 -1.84 6.00
#